data_AF-A0A356F5F7-F1
#
_entry.id   AF-A0A356F5F7-F1
#
_cell.length_a   1.000
_cell.length_b   1.000
_cell.length_c   1.000
_cell.angle_alpha   90.00
_cell.angle_beta   90.00
_cell.angle_gamma   90.00
#
_symmetry.space_group_name_H-M   'P 1'
#
loop_
_entity.id
_entity.type
_entity.pdbx_description
1 polymer ?
#
loop_
_entity_poly.entity_id
_entity_poly.type
_entity_poly.pdbx_seq_one_letter_code
_entity_poly.pdbx_strand_id
1 'polypeptide(L)'
;MFNNCNIAKLAAKKYQPLIGDYLAFLQLGQQHFGNKKVSSDTRTEKLKLLEKALRRPSPFQNGLIFRLQQNFLKENISISLLLEPLSAWRYAAADKMPASGPQVSELLNRLLSPAARLFLVLDNENPSTYLPLTSLFIMLFLLEIFKDNPDFIKKAKMSRRQKESRLKGLHKSAAVLLQLVKNKRLKFRLALLLNTAEFQLAAFQNNKQQKPSFLDCSLIFLYSTAQFFFIKRKSVNNKGI
;
A
#
# COMPACT_ATOMS: atom_id res chain seq x y z
N MET A 1 3.10 -9.08 -1.06
CA MET A 1 2.50 -7.78 -0.70
C MET A 1 2.22 -7.05 -2.00
N PHE A 2 0.94 -6.91 -2.36
CA PHE A 2 0.35 -6.34 -3.58
C PHE A 2 0.10 -7.27 -4.77
N ASN A 3 -0.30 -8.53 -4.54
CA ASN A 3 -0.89 -9.41 -5.56
C ASN A 3 -0.08 -9.48 -6.89
N ASN A 4 1.23 -9.71 -6.80
CA ASN A 4 2.19 -9.73 -7.93
C ASN A 4 2.30 -8.42 -8.74
N CYS A 5 1.67 -7.33 -8.31
CA CYS A 5 1.85 -6.01 -8.91
C CYS A 5 3.17 -5.42 -8.42
N ASN A 6 4.09 -5.13 -9.34
CA ASN A 6 5.30 -4.40 -9.02
C ASN A 6 4.96 -2.92 -8.81
N ILE A 7 4.46 -2.57 -7.62
CA ILE A 7 4.06 -1.21 -7.27
C ILE A 7 5.25 -0.25 -7.31
N ALA A 8 6.49 -0.72 -7.14
CA ALA A 8 7.66 0.15 -7.32
C ALA A 8 7.73 0.78 -8.72
N LYS A 9 7.20 0.08 -9.75
CA LYS A 9 7.07 0.64 -11.10
C LYS A 9 6.05 1.76 -11.20
N LEU A 10 5.23 2.07 -10.18
CA LEU A 10 4.43 3.30 -10.19
C LEU A 10 5.31 4.55 -10.09
N ALA A 11 6.46 4.48 -9.42
CA ALA A 11 7.34 5.62 -9.23
C ALA A 11 8.18 5.93 -10.48
N ALA A 12 8.63 7.18 -10.60
CA ALA A 12 9.57 7.60 -11.63
C ALA A 12 10.86 6.76 -11.53
N LYS A 13 11.54 6.49 -12.65
CA LYS A 13 12.72 5.59 -12.68
C LYS A 13 13.76 5.92 -11.60
N LYS A 14 14.05 7.21 -11.39
CA LYS A 14 14.97 7.71 -10.36
C LYS A 14 14.59 7.32 -8.92
N TYR A 15 13.30 7.13 -8.65
CA TYR A 15 12.77 6.83 -7.32
C TYR A 15 12.43 5.35 -7.10
N GLN A 16 12.53 4.52 -8.13
CA GLN A 16 12.26 3.09 -8.01
C GLN A 16 13.16 2.39 -6.98
N PRO A 17 14.46 2.71 -6.84
CA PRO A 17 15.30 2.11 -5.80
C PRO A 17 14.83 2.47 -4.38
N LEU A 18 14.55 3.76 -4.11
CA LEU A 18 14.03 4.23 -2.83
C LEU A 18 12.71 3.54 -2.46
N ILE A 19 11.78 3.50 -3.41
CA ILE A 19 10.51 2.82 -3.22
C ILE A 19 10.70 1.32 -3.02
N GLY A 20 11.61 0.69 -3.75
CA GLY A 20 11.96 -0.72 -3.59
C GLY A 20 12.46 -1.02 -2.17
N ASP A 21 13.41 -0.22 -1.67
CA ASP A 21 13.90 -0.31 -0.30
C ASP A 21 12.77 -0.09 0.73
N TYR A 22 11.86 0.86 0.48
CA TYR A 22 10.75 1.13 1.40
C TYR A 22 9.74 -0.03 1.44
N LEU A 23 9.43 -0.63 0.29
CA LEU A 23 8.59 -1.82 0.22
C LEU A 23 9.26 -3.03 0.88
N ALA A 24 10.58 -3.17 0.72
CA ALA A 24 11.36 -4.19 1.43
C ALA A 24 11.31 -3.98 2.95
N PHE A 25 11.40 -2.73 3.41
CA PHE A 25 11.23 -2.39 4.83
C PHE A 25 9.86 -2.81 5.35
N LEU A 26 8.79 -2.53 4.58
CA LEU A 26 7.45 -2.95 4.95
C LEU A 26 7.31 -4.48 5.05
N GLN A 27 7.85 -5.19 4.06
CA GLN A 27 7.79 -6.64 3.97
C GLN A 27 8.61 -7.32 5.08
N LEU A 28 9.85 -6.88 5.30
CA LEU A 28 10.73 -7.43 6.33
C LEU A 28 10.17 -7.17 7.73
N GLY A 29 9.62 -5.97 7.98
CA GLY A 29 8.96 -5.68 9.25
C GLY A 29 7.76 -6.59 9.49
N GLN A 30 6.90 -6.77 8.48
CA GLN A 30 5.76 -7.69 8.60
C GLN A 30 6.21 -9.15 8.85
N GLN A 31 7.25 -9.61 8.16
CA GLN A 31 7.81 -10.95 8.33
C GLN A 31 8.42 -11.13 9.73
N HIS A 32 9.19 -10.16 10.23
CA HIS A 32 9.82 -10.26 11.54
C HIS A 32 8.83 -10.13 12.70
N PHE A 33 7.99 -9.10 12.68
CA PHE A 33 7.09 -8.81 13.81
C PHE A 33 5.80 -9.64 13.78
N GLY A 34 5.45 -10.23 12.63
CA GLY A 34 4.40 -11.23 12.52
C GLY A 34 4.86 -12.68 12.76
N ASN A 35 6.17 -12.93 12.96
CA ASN A 35 6.69 -14.28 13.12
C ASN A 35 6.40 -14.85 14.52
N LYS A 36 5.39 -15.71 14.61
CA LYS A 36 5.00 -16.41 15.84
C LYS A 36 6.04 -17.42 16.35
N LYS A 37 7.06 -17.77 15.57
CA LYS A 37 8.18 -18.62 16.04
C LYS A 37 9.08 -17.87 17.04
N VAL A 38 8.99 -16.54 17.10
CA VAL A 38 9.71 -15.69 18.04
C VAL A 38 8.72 -15.20 19.10
N SER A 39 9.11 -15.24 20.37
CA SER A 39 8.26 -14.77 21.48
C SER A 39 7.81 -13.32 21.28
N SER A 40 6.62 -13.01 21.79
CA SER A 40 6.06 -11.64 21.77
C SER A 40 7.00 -10.63 22.43
N ASP A 41 7.62 -11.00 23.55
CA ASP A 41 8.51 -10.11 24.30
C ASP A 41 9.74 -9.73 23.48
N THR A 42 10.42 -10.71 22.88
CA THR A 42 11.57 -10.48 22.01
C THR A 42 11.19 -9.66 20.77
N ARG A 43 10.02 -9.91 20.16
CA ARG A 43 9.56 -9.10 19.01
C ARG A 43 9.28 -7.65 19.42
N THR A 44 8.66 -7.45 20.58
CA THR A 44 8.34 -6.11 21.10
C THR A 44 9.59 -5.33 21.48
N GLU A 45 10.59 -6.00 22.08
CA GLU A 45 11.89 -5.40 22.37
C GLU A 45 12.63 -5.01 21.07
N LYS A 46 12.70 -5.92 20.09
CA LYS A 46 13.28 -5.64 18.77
C LYS A 46 12.61 -4.45 18.09
N LEU A 47 11.29 -4.30 18.24
CA LEU A 47 10.56 -3.16 17.69
C LEU A 47 10.95 -1.85 18.39
N LYS A 48 11.13 -1.84 19.71
CA LYS A 48 11.64 -0.68 20.46
C LYS A 48 13.05 -0.29 20.00
N LEU A 49 13.91 -1.27 19.74
CA LEU A 49 15.25 -1.04 19.19
C LEU A 49 15.20 -0.47 17.78
N LEU A 50 14.32 -1.01 16.91
CA LEU A 50 14.11 -0.49 15.56
C LEU A 50 13.63 0.97 15.60
N GLU A 51 12.69 1.30 16.47
CA GLU A 51 12.19 2.67 16.63
C GLU A 51 13.32 3.64 17.01
N LYS A 52 14.21 3.24 17.94
CA LYS A 52 15.39 4.03 18.31
C LYS A 52 16.36 4.16 17.14
N ALA A 53 16.60 3.08 16.40
CA ALA A 53 17.50 3.04 15.26
C ALA A 53 17.02 3.91 14.09
N LEU A 54 15.71 4.01 13.85
CA LEU A 54 15.15 4.85 12.79
C LEU A 54 15.31 6.35 13.06
N ARG A 55 15.37 6.75 14.34
CA ARG A 55 15.52 8.16 14.77
C ARG A 55 16.97 8.63 14.82
N ARG A 56 17.94 7.72 14.72
CA ARG A 56 19.38 8.02 14.80
C ARG A 56 20.06 7.63 13.49
N PRO A 57 21.14 8.31 13.07
CA PRO A 57 21.94 7.86 11.94
C PRO A 57 22.39 6.41 12.16
N SER A 58 22.06 5.52 11.22
CA SER A 58 22.46 4.12 11.34
C SER A 58 23.98 3.99 11.17
N PRO A 59 24.68 3.23 12.04
CA PRO A 59 26.12 3.00 11.88
C PRO A 59 26.43 2.02 10.73
N PHE A 60 25.43 1.30 10.22
CA PHE A 60 25.59 0.30 9.17
C PHE A 60 25.37 0.92 7.79
N GLN A 61 26.44 1.45 7.18
CA GLN A 61 26.40 2.21 5.92
C GLN A 61 25.76 1.47 4.73
N ASN A 62 25.78 0.13 4.73
CA ASN A 62 25.16 -0.67 3.67
C ASN A 62 23.79 -1.26 4.06
N GLY A 63 23.29 -0.95 5.26
CA GLY A 63 22.01 -1.45 5.77
C GLY A 63 20.81 -0.79 5.11
N LEU A 64 19.68 -1.52 5.04
CA LEU A 64 18.42 -1.01 4.49
C LEU A 64 17.97 0.30 5.16
N ILE A 65 18.06 0.37 6.49
CA ILE A 65 17.68 1.55 7.26
C ILE A 65 18.55 2.75 6.90
N PHE A 66 19.87 2.56 6.78
CA PHE A 66 20.78 3.62 6.38
C PHE A 66 20.44 4.15 4.99
N ARG A 67 20.27 3.26 4.00
CA ARG A 67 19.90 3.68 2.64
C ARG A 67 18.59 4.46 2.61
N LEU A 68 17.59 4.02 3.37
CA LEU A 68 16.32 4.74 3.50
C LEU A 68 16.51 6.12 4.14
N GLN A 69 17.25 6.22 5.24
CA GLN A 69 17.54 7.50 5.89
C GLN A 69 18.26 8.46 4.95
N GLN A 70 19.29 8.02 4.25
CA GLN A 70 20.04 8.86 3.30
C GLN A 70 19.17 9.34 2.14
N ASN A 71 18.38 8.44 1.55
CA ASN A 71 17.48 8.83 0.46
C ASN A 71 16.36 9.77 0.94
N PHE A 72 15.85 9.58 2.16
CA PHE A 72 14.85 10.49 2.75
C PHE A 72 15.44 11.88 3.00
N LEU A 73 16.66 11.97 3.52
CA LEU A 73 17.36 13.26 3.69
C LEU A 73 17.58 13.93 2.34
N LYS A 74 18.07 13.20 1.34
CA LYS A 74 18.33 13.70 -0.01
C LYS A 74 17.07 14.27 -0.68
N GLU A 75 15.95 13.58 -0.55
CA GLU A 75 14.68 13.98 -1.18
C GLU A 75 13.79 14.85 -0.26
N ASN A 76 14.32 15.30 0.89
CA ASN A 76 13.61 16.10 1.90
C ASN A 76 12.27 15.47 2.35
N ILE A 77 12.30 14.17 2.65
CA ILE A 77 11.15 13.37 3.06
C ILE A 77 11.20 13.18 4.58
N SER A 78 10.06 13.39 5.23
CA SER A 78 9.94 13.18 6.68
C SER A 78 10.23 11.73 7.08
N ILE A 79 11.08 11.56 8.09
CA ILE A 79 11.34 10.26 8.74
C ILE A 79 10.07 9.65 9.35
N SER A 80 9.02 10.46 9.60
CA SER A 80 7.74 9.97 10.13
C SER A 80 7.16 8.83 9.29
N LEU A 81 7.36 8.85 7.96
CA LEU A 81 6.85 7.77 7.09
C LEU A 81 7.47 6.41 7.41
N LEU A 82 8.69 6.35 7.99
CA LEU A 82 9.28 5.09 8.46
C LEU A 82 8.81 4.68 9.85
N LEU A 83 8.38 5.65 10.68
CA LEU A 83 7.94 5.42 12.06
C LEU A 83 6.46 4.99 12.14
N GLU A 84 5.62 5.53 11.25
CA GLU A 84 4.19 5.27 11.27
C GLU A 84 3.80 3.78 11.11
N PRO A 85 4.44 2.98 10.22
CA PRO A 85 4.20 1.54 10.11
C PRO A 85 4.48 0.76 11.39
N LEU A 86 5.36 1.26 12.28
CA LEU A 86 5.71 0.58 13.54
C LEU A 86 4.48 0.38 14.43
N SER A 87 3.47 1.25 14.32
CA SER A 87 2.22 1.10 15.08
C SER A 87 1.46 -0.18 14.72
N ALA A 88 1.43 -0.55 13.43
CA ALA A 88 0.85 -1.81 12.97
C ALA A 88 1.69 -3.01 13.40
N TRP A 89 3.02 -2.89 13.36
CA TRP A 89 3.92 -3.95 13.83
C TRP A 89 3.90 -4.14 15.33
N ARG A 90 3.68 -3.08 16.12
CA ARG A 90 3.50 -3.18 17.56
C ARG A 90 2.28 -4.03 17.92
N TYR A 91 1.21 -3.86 17.15
CA TYR A 91 0.02 -4.69 17.28
C TYR A 91 0.33 -6.17 16.98
N ALA A 92 1.04 -6.43 15.87
CA ALA A 92 1.42 -7.79 15.48
C ALA A 92 2.44 -8.46 16.43
N ALA A 93 3.43 -7.69 16.92
CA ALA A 93 4.47 -8.15 17.84
C ALA A 93 3.89 -8.60 19.18
N ALA A 94 2.83 -7.94 19.65
CA ALA A 94 2.12 -8.27 20.89
C ALA A 94 1.12 -9.44 20.74
N ASP A 95 1.24 -10.26 19.69
CA ASP A 95 0.33 -11.37 19.35
C ASP A 95 -1.15 -11.00 19.21
N LYS A 96 -1.42 -9.70 19.01
CA LYS A 96 -2.78 -9.24 18.74
C LYS A 96 -3.14 -9.52 17.29
N MET A 97 -4.40 -9.86 17.09
CA MET A 97 -4.97 -10.13 15.78
C MET A 97 -6.28 -9.37 15.64
N PRO A 98 -6.56 -8.80 14.46
CA PRO A 98 -7.78 -8.06 14.26
C PRO A 98 -8.98 -8.99 14.43
N ALA A 99 -9.89 -8.61 15.32
CA ALA A 99 -11.12 -9.34 15.64
C ALA A 99 -12.28 -8.95 14.72
N SER A 100 -12.13 -7.87 13.94
CA SER A 100 -13.20 -7.35 13.07
C SER A 100 -12.66 -6.74 11.78
N GLY A 101 -13.51 -6.65 10.76
CA GLY A 101 -13.17 -6.00 9.49
C GLY A 101 -12.71 -4.53 9.62
N PRO A 102 -13.34 -3.70 10.48
CA PRO A 102 -12.83 -2.35 10.78
C PRO A 102 -11.40 -2.36 11.31
N GLN A 103 -11.07 -3.23 12.28
CA GLN A 103 -9.71 -3.35 12.82
C GLN A 103 -8.69 -3.77 11.74
N VAL A 104 -9.08 -4.69 10.83
CA VAL A 104 -8.24 -5.02 9.67
C VAL A 104 -7.93 -3.76 8.87
N SER A 105 -8.94 -2.93 8.57
CA SER A 105 -8.73 -1.72 7.75
C SER A 105 -7.92 -0.65 8.48
N GLU A 106 -8.08 -0.51 9.77
CA GLU A 106 -7.27 0.40 10.60
C GLU A 106 -5.79 0.01 10.56
N LEU A 107 -5.48 -1.28 10.75
CA LEU A 107 -4.10 -1.79 10.68
C LEU A 107 -3.50 -1.62 9.29
N LEU A 108 -4.27 -1.92 8.24
CA LEU A 108 -3.81 -1.74 6.86
C LEU A 108 -3.62 -0.26 6.51
N ASN A 109 -4.45 0.64 7.02
CA ASN A 109 -4.24 2.08 6.88
C ASN A 109 -2.94 2.52 7.53
N ARG A 110 -2.67 2.10 8.77
CA ARG A 110 -1.40 2.40 9.47
C ARG A 110 -0.16 1.91 8.70
N LEU A 111 -0.29 0.76 8.03
CA LEU A 111 0.80 0.14 7.28
C LEU A 111 0.99 0.77 5.88
N LEU A 112 -0.09 1.03 5.15
CA LEU A 112 -0.07 1.37 3.72
C LEU A 112 -0.26 2.85 3.42
N SER A 113 -0.85 3.64 4.33
CA SER A 113 -0.96 5.09 4.16
C SER A 113 0.41 5.78 4.04
N PRO A 114 1.43 5.45 4.87
CA PRO A 114 2.75 6.03 4.73
C PRO A 114 3.40 5.70 3.38
N ALA A 115 3.17 4.48 2.87
CA ALA A 115 3.63 4.09 1.53
C ALA A 115 2.97 4.95 0.46
N ALA A 116 1.64 5.07 0.46
CA ALA A 116 0.91 5.88 -0.51
C ALA A 116 1.37 7.35 -0.51
N ARG A 117 1.57 7.93 0.68
CA ARG A 117 2.14 9.27 0.84
C ARG A 117 3.53 9.38 0.23
N LEU A 118 4.42 8.42 0.48
CA LEU A 118 5.76 8.42 -0.09
C LEU A 118 5.72 8.45 -1.62
N PHE A 119 4.90 7.60 -2.26
CA PHE A 119 4.73 7.59 -3.72
C PHE A 119 4.32 8.96 -4.27
N LEU A 120 3.40 9.63 -3.59
CA LEU A 120 2.78 10.87 -4.06
C LEU A 120 3.64 12.10 -3.80
N VAL A 121 4.33 12.15 -2.65
CA VAL A 121 5.29 13.23 -2.32
C VAL A 121 6.44 13.25 -3.33
N LEU A 122 6.95 12.08 -3.73
CA LEU A 122 8.04 11.98 -4.72
C LEU A 122 7.65 12.53 -6.10
N ASP A 123 6.37 12.48 -6.47
CA ASP A 123 5.84 13.05 -7.71
C ASP A 123 5.23 14.45 -7.51
N ASN A 124 5.37 15.06 -6.33
CA ASN A 124 4.80 16.36 -5.93
C ASN A 124 3.28 16.46 -6.17
N GLU A 125 2.56 15.41 -5.78
CA GLU A 125 1.10 15.32 -5.88
C GLU A 125 0.38 15.95 -4.68
N ASN A 126 -0.90 16.29 -4.88
CA ASN A 126 -1.70 16.98 -3.87
C ASN A 126 -2.11 16.02 -2.72
N PRO A 127 -2.14 16.47 -1.45
CA PRO A 127 -2.59 15.65 -0.31
C PRO A 127 -3.96 14.97 -0.46
N SER A 128 -4.88 15.57 -1.23
CA SER A 128 -6.18 14.97 -1.56
C SER A 128 -6.07 13.62 -2.30
N THR A 129 -4.92 13.32 -2.91
CA THR A 129 -4.64 12.03 -3.57
C THR A 129 -4.20 10.92 -2.60
N TYR A 130 -3.81 11.27 -1.36
CA TYR A 130 -3.25 10.31 -0.39
C TYR A 130 -4.24 9.22 0.02
N LEU A 131 -5.46 9.61 0.40
CA LEU A 131 -6.50 8.66 0.83
C LEU A 131 -6.98 7.75 -0.31
N PRO A 132 -7.25 8.28 -1.52
CA PRO A 132 -7.57 7.44 -2.68
C PRO A 132 -6.45 6.42 -3.02
N LEU A 133 -5.18 6.81 -3.00
CA LEU A 133 -4.08 5.86 -3.26
C LEU A 133 -3.92 4.83 -2.15
N THR A 134 -4.08 5.25 -0.90
CA THR A 134 -4.11 4.33 0.24
C THR A 134 -5.20 3.28 0.06
N SER A 135 -6.40 3.71 -0.40
CA SER A 135 -7.53 2.80 -0.66
C SER A 135 -7.19 1.77 -1.73
N LEU A 136 -6.51 2.18 -2.81
CA LEU A 136 -6.04 1.27 -3.87
C LEU A 136 -5.03 0.25 -3.32
N PHE A 137 -4.06 0.70 -2.53
CA PHE A 137 -3.06 -0.20 -1.93
C PHE A 137 -3.68 -1.21 -0.97
N ILE A 138 -4.62 -0.77 -0.12
CA ILE A 138 -5.38 -1.65 0.77
C ILE A 138 -6.20 -2.65 -0.02
N MET A 139 -6.85 -2.22 -1.11
CA MET A 139 -7.64 -3.09 -1.97
C MET A 139 -6.78 -4.20 -2.57
N LEU A 140 -5.64 -3.85 -3.17
CA LEU A 140 -4.69 -4.82 -3.75
C LEU A 140 -4.18 -5.81 -2.70
N PHE A 141 -3.87 -5.31 -1.50
CA PHE A 141 -3.44 -6.16 -0.39
C PHE A 141 -4.54 -7.11 0.08
N LEU A 142 -5.78 -6.63 0.23
CA LEU A 142 -6.91 -7.47 0.63
C LEU A 142 -7.28 -8.50 -0.44
N LEU A 143 -7.16 -8.19 -1.73
CA LEU A 143 -7.38 -9.14 -2.81
C LEU A 143 -6.39 -10.31 -2.74
N GLU A 144 -5.12 -10.05 -2.44
CA GLU A 144 -4.10 -11.08 -2.19
C GLU A 144 -4.45 -11.91 -0.95
N ILE A 145 -4.70 -11.23 0.18
CA ILE A 145 -4.87 -11.92 1.45
C ILE A 145 -6.20 -12.67 1.57
N PHE A 146 -7.28 -12.19 0.97
CA PHE A 146 -8.54 -12.93 0.96
C PHE A 146 -8.45 -14.22 0.14
N LYS A 147 -7.54 -14.29 -0.83
CA LYS A 147 -7.24 -15.51 -1.57
C LYS A 147 -6.46 -16.50 -0.70
N ASP A 148 -5.41 -16.05 -0.04
CA ASP A 148 -4.51 -16.93 0.72
C ASP A 148 -5.06 -17.29 2.12
N ASN A 149 -6.08 -16.55 2.57
CA ASN A 149 -6.77 -16.73 3.86
C ASN A 149 -5.83 -16.96 5.06
N PRO A 150 -4.80 -16.13 5.28
CA PRO A 150 -3.85 -16.32 6.37
C PRO A 150 -4.50 -16.01 7.73
N ASP A 151 -3.84 -16.47 8.78
CA ASP A 151 -4.26 -16.30 10.18
C ASP A 151 -4.63 -14.86 10.53
N PHE A 152 -3.98 -13.87 9.90
CA PHE A 152 -4.26 -12.44 10.07
C PHE A 152 -5.74 -12.08 9.83
N ILE A 153 -6.40 -12.73 8.87
CA ILE A 153 -7.81 -12.44 8.53
C ILE A 153 -8.78 -13.47 9.14
N LYS A 154 -8.30 -14.69 9.47
CA LYS A 154 -9.17 -15.75 10.03
C LYS A 154 -9.92 -15.30 11.28
N LYS A 155 -9.24 -14.62 12.21
CA LYS A 155 -9.88 -14.15 13.46
C LYS A 155 -10.91 -13.04 13.26
N ALA A 156 -10.82 -12.28 12.17
CA ALA A 156 -11.79 -11.24 11.85
C ALA A 156 -13.16 -11.81 11.42
N LYS A 157 -13.26 -13.13 11.15
CA LYS A 157 -14.48 -13.87 10.80
C LYS A 157 -15.39 -13.16 9.78
N MET A 158 -14.79 -12.44 8.82
CA MET A 158 -15.56 -11.67 7.85
C MET A 158 -16.29 -12.60 6.87
N SER A 159 -17.60 -12.39 6.73
CA SER A 159 -18.41 -13.08 5.73
C SER A 159 -18.00 -12.67 4.31
N ARG A 160 -18.31 -13.49 3.30
CA ARG A 160 -18.02 -13.15 1.90
C ARG A 160 -18.64 -11.81 1.50
N ARG A 161 -19.89 -11.55 1.88
CA ARG A 161 -20.58 -10.27 1.63
C ARG A 161 -19.83 -9.09 2.25
N GLN A 162 -19.29 -9.24 3.47
CA GLN A 162 -18.48 -8.20 4.12
C GLN A 162 -17.16 -7.96 3.39
N LYS A 163 -16.48 -9.03 2.93
CA LYS A 163 -15.25 -8.92 2.12
C LYS A 163 -15.51 -8.17 0.81
N GLU A 164 -16.54 -8.57 0.07
CA GLU A 164 -16.94 -7.93 -1.19
C GLU A 164 -17.34 -6.47 -1.00
N SER A 165 -18.19 -6.18 0.00
CA SER A 165 -18.61 -4.81 0.32
C SER A 165 -17.42 -3.91 0.63
N ARG A 166 -16.45 -4.40 1.40
CA ARG A 166 -15.23 -3.66 1.73
C ARG A 166 -14.36 -3.38 0.49
N LEU A 167 -14.16 -4.38 -0.37
CA LEU A 167 -13.41 -4.19 -1.61
C LEU A 167 -14.10 -3.19 -2.56
N LYS A 168 -15.43 -3.24 -2.69
CA LYS A 168 -16.20 -2.27 -3.48
C LYS A 168 -16.06 -0.85 -2.93
N GLY A 169 -16.11 -0.68 -1.60
CA GLY A 169 -15.91 0.62 -0.95
C GLY A 169 -14.51 1.19 -1.23
N LEU A 170 -13.47 0.36 -1.13
CA LEU A 170 -12.09 0.77 -1.45
C LEU A 170 -11.93 1.12 -2.92
N HIS A 171 -12.52 0.34 -3.83
CA HIS A 171 -12.52 0.64 -5.27
C HIS A 171 -13.16 2.00 -5.57
N LYS A 172 -14.33 2.28 -4.99
CA LYS A 172 -15.04 3.56 -5.15
C LYS A 172 -14.18 4.75 -4.68
N SER A 173 -13.48 4.60 -3.55
CA SER A 173 -12.54 5.61 -3.04
C SER A 173 -11.34 5.78 -3.98
N ALA A 174 -10.74 4.68 -4.43
CA ALA A 174 -9.58 4.68 -5.32
C ALA A 174 -9.89 5.26 -6.72
N ALA A 175 -11.10 5.06 -7.25
CA ALA A 175 -11.49 5.52 -8.58
C ALA A 175 -11.38 7.05 -8.76
N VAL A 176 -11.46 7.81 -7.67
CA VAL A 176 -11.30 9.27 -7.70
C VAL A 176 -9.86 9.69 -8.02
N LEU A 177 -8.85 8.83 -7.84
CA LEU A 177 -7.43 9.11 -8.12
C LEU A 177 -7.22 9.76 -9.49
N LEU A 178 -7.83 9.19 -10.53
CA LEU A 178 -7.60 9.61 -11.91
C LEU A 178 -8.10 11.04 -12.18
N GLN A 179 -9.00 11.56 -11.35
CA GLN A 179 -9.49 12.93 -11.42
C GLN A 179 -8.59 13.92 -10.68
N LEU A 180 -7.75 13.45 -9.75
CA LEU A 180 -6.99 14.31 -8.83
C LEU A 180 -5.51 14.44 -9.24
N VAL A 181 -4.91 13.33 -9.70
CA VAL A 181 -3.48 13.22 -10.01
C VAL A 181 -3.08 14.20 -11.13
N LYS A 182 -2.02 14.98 -10.88
CA LYS A 182 -1.46 15.98 -11.82
C LYS A 182 -0.54 15.33 -12.84
N ASN A 183 0.33 14.45 -12.38
CA ASN A 183 1.40 13.85 -13.16
C ASN A 183 0.84 12.84 -14.16
N LYS A 184 0.97 13.13 -15.45
CA LYS A 184 0.41 12.30 -16.54
C LYS A 184 0.95 10.86 -16.51
N ARG A 185 2.26 10.70 -16.28
CA ARG A 185 2.90 9.37 -16.19
C ARG A 185 2.29 8.58 -15.04
N LEU A 186 2.18 9.19 -13.86
CA LEU A 186 1.60 8.55 -12.70
C LEU A 186 0.12 8.23 -12.92
N LYS A 187 -0.66 9.17 -13.48
CA LYS A 187 -2.08 8.98 -13.83
C LYS A 187 -2.29 7.75 -14.70
N PHE A 188 -1.50 7.62 -15.78
CA PHE A 188 -1.62 6.45 -16.66
C PHE A 188 -1.28 5.14 -15.94
N ARG A 189 -0.21 5.11 -15.14
CA ARG A 189 0.18 3.93 -14.36
C ARG A 189 -0.86 3.55 -13.31
N LEU A 190 -1.49 4.55 -12.68
CA LEU A 190 -2.59 4.34 -11.75
C LEU A 190 -3.86 3.85 -12.44
N ALA A 191 -4.14 4.30 -13.66
CA ALA A 191 -5.27 3.78 -14.46
C ALA A 191 -5.08 2.29 -14.75
N LEU A 192 -3.88 1.89 -15.18
CA LEU A 192 -3.53 0.47 -15.36
C LEU A 192 -3.72 -0.33 -14.07
N LEU A 193 -3.22 0.20 -12.95
CA LEU A 193 -3.32 -0.50 -11.66
C LEU A 193 -4.77 -0.60 -11.17
N LEU A 194 -5.57 0.45 -11.34
CA LEU A 194 -6.98 0.48 -10.95
C LEU A 194 -7.79 -0.53 -11.77
N ASN A 195 -7.65 -0.54 -13.09
CA ASN A 195 -8.36 -1.50 -13.95
C ASN A 195 -7.88 -2.95 -13.71
N THR A 196 -6.61 -3.14 -13.35
CA THR A 196 -6.12 -4.45 -12.89
C THR A 196 -6.79 -4.88 -11.59
N ALA A 197 -6.94 -3.96 -10.63
CA ALA A 197 -7.62 -4.23 -9.36
C ALA A 197 -9.12 -4.50 -9.56
N GLU A 198 -9.77 -3.79 -10.50
CA GLU A 198 -11.17 -4.00 -10.88
C GLU A 198 -11.38 -5.40 -11.49
N PHE A 199 -10.50 -5.82 -12.40
CA PHE A 199 -10.53 -7.17 -12.96
C PHE A 199 -10.40 -8.24 -11.85
N GLN A 200 -9.45 -8.06 -10.93
CA GLN A 200 -9.25 -8.97 -9.80
C GLN A 200 -10.45 -8.99 -8.84
N LEU A 201 -11.11 -7.85 -8.63
CA LEU A 201 -12.33 -7.76 -7.85
C LEU A 201 -13.48 -8.52 -8.51
N ALA A 202 -13.65 -8.39 -9.82
CA ALA A 202 -14.66 -9.13 -10.57
C ALA A 202 -14.39 -10.65 -10.52
N ALA A 203 -13.13 -11.06 -10.65
CA ALA A 203 -12.73 -12.46 -10.50
C ALA A 203 -13.04 -13.00 -9.09
N PHE A 204 -12.73 -12.22 -8.04
CA PHE A 204 -13.05 -12.56 -6.66
C PHE A 204 -14.56 -12.75 -6.44
N GLN A 205 -15.40 -11.84 -6.95
CA GLN A 205 -16.86 -11.93 -6.86
C GLN A 205 -17.41 -13.18 -7.55
N ASN A 206 -16.80 -13.59 -8.66
CA ASN A 206 -17.22 -14.75 -9.43
C ASN A 206 -16.58 -16.08 -8.98
N ASN A 207 -15.85 -16.10 -7.86
CA ASN A 207 -15.06 -17.27 -7.42
C ASN A 207 -14.07 -17.79 -8.48
N LYS A 208 -13.66 -16.96 -9.44
CA LYS A 208 -12.69 -17.33 -10.47
C LYS A 208 -11.29 -17.01 -9.96
N GLN A 209 -10.43 -18.02 -9.90
CA GLN A 209 -9.00 -17.83 -9.66
C GLN A 209 -8.26 -17.92 -10.99
N GLN A 210 -8.24 -16.83 -11.75
CA GLN A 210 -7.55 -16.80 -13.04
C GLN A 210 -6.51 -15.68 -13.06
N LYS A 211 -5.32 -16.02 -13.58
CA LYS A 211 -4.38 -15.01 -14.04
C LYS A 211 -4.99 -14.36 -15.28
N PRO A 212 -4.81 -13.03 -15.47
CA PRO A 212 -5.35 -12.37 -16.65
C PRO A 212 -4.76 -13.01 -17.92
N SER A 213 -5.62 -13.34 -18.86
CA SER A 213 -5.21 -13.77 -20.20
C SER A 213 -4.61 -12.60 -20.99
N PHE A 214 -4.04 -12.89 -22.16
CA PHE A 214 -3.57 -11.83 -23.06
C PHE A 214 -4.70 -10.87 -23.46
N LEU A 215 -5.91 -11.39 -23.68
CA LEU A 215 -7.08 -10.58 -24.01
C LEU A 215 -7.51 -9.70 -22.83
N ASP A 216 -7.50 -10.24 -21.60
CA ASP A 216 -7.80 -9.46 -20.40
C ASP A 216 -6.79 -8.32 -20.22
N CYS A 217 -5.50 -8.61 -20.39
CA CYS A 217 -4.44 -7.60 -20.35
C CYS A 217 -4.64 -6.51 -21.42
N SER A 218 -5.05 -6.90 -22.63
CA SER A 218 -5.31 -5.97 -23.74
C SER A 218 -6.52 -5.07 -23.44
N LEU A 219 -7.60 -5.64 -22.92
CA LEU A 219 -8.78 -4.88 -22.48
C LEU A 219 -8.42 -3.91 -21.34
N ILE A 220 -7.71 -4.37 -20.31
CA ILE A 220 -7.22 -3.52 -19.22
C ILE A 220 -6.42 -2.35 -19.77
N PHE A 221 -5.53 -2.60 -20.72
CA PHE A 221 -4.71 -1.55 -21.35
C PHE A 221 -5.57 -0.54 -22.13
N LEU A 222 -6.52 -1.02 -22.94
CA LEU A 222 -7.42 -0.16 -23.72
C LEU A 222 -8.30 0.72 -22.81
N TYR A 223 -8.91 0.13 -21.78
CA TYR A 223 -9.71 0.87 -20.80
C TYR A 223 -8.87 1.90 -20.04
N SER A 224 -7.64 1.54 -19.67
CA SER A 224 -6.71 2.47 -18.98
C SER A 224 -6.32 3.64 -19.88
N THR A 225 -6.13 3.38 -21.16
CA THR A 225 -5.84 4.39 -22.17
C THR A 225 -7.03 5.33 -22.35
N ALA A 226 -8.24 4.77 -22.49
CA ALA A 226 -9.47 5.56 -22.57
C ALA A 226 -9.65 6.45 -21.31
N GLN A 227 -9.57 5.88 -20.11
CA GLN A 227 -9.68 6.64 -18.86
C GLN A 227 -8.61 7.75 -18.75
N PHE A 228 -7.39 7.48 -19.19
CA PHE A 228 -6.32 8.47 -19.17
C PHE A 228 -6.66 9.72 -19.99
N PHE A 229 -7.23 9.54 -21.18
CA PHE A 229 -7.61 10.63 -22.09
C PHE A 229 -8.95 11.28 -21.71
N PHE A 230 -9.97 10.50 -21.34
CA PHE A 230 -11.34 11.01 -21.15
C PHE A 230 -11.64 11.50 -19.74
N ILE A 231 -10.95 11.02 -18.70
CA ILE A 231 -11.16 11.53 -17.33
C ILE A 231 -10.48 12.89 -17.21
N LYS A 232 -11.27 13.95 -17.22
CA LYS A 232 -10.81 15.32 -16.96
C LYS A 232 -10.37 15.46 -15.50
N ARG A 233 -9.25 16.17 -15.30
CA ARG A 233 -8.75 16.51 -13.97
C ARG A 233 -9.69 17.52 -13.32
N LYS A 234 -10.06 17.28 -12.08
CA LYS A 234 -10.76 18.27 -11.24
C LYS A 234 -9.72 19.19 -10.59
N SER A 235 -9.94 20.49 -10.68
CA SER A 235 -9.16 21.44 -9.88
C SER A 235 -9.57 21.27 -8.42
N VAL A 236 -8.61 20.92 -7.56
CA VAL A 236 -8.81 20.98 -6.11
C VAL A 236 -8.41 22.39 -5.71
N ASN A 237 -9.38 23.30 -5.55
CA ASN A 237 -9.12 24.61 -4.97
C ASN A 237 -8.84 24.41 -3.48
N ASN A 238 -7.70 24.92 -3.00
CA ASN A 238 -7.39 25.02 -1.57
C ASN A 238 -8.26 26.10 -0.92
N LYS A 239 -9.58 25.92 -0.90
CA LYS A 239 -10.47 26.66 0.00
C LYS A 239 -10.84 25.71 1.14
N GLY A 240 -10.11 25.80 2.25
CA GLY A 240 -10.37 25.05 3.47
C GLY A 240 -9.12 24.47 4.12
N ILE A 241 -8.30 25.33 4.72
CA ILE A 241 -7.71 25.06 6.04
C ILE A 241 -8.65 25.72 7.04
#